data_AF-A0A3D2JE80-F1
#
_entry.id   AF-A0A3D2JE80-F1
#
_cell.length_a   1.000
_cell.length_b   1.000
_cell.length_c   1.000
_cell.angle_alpha   90.00
_cell.angle_beta   90.00
_cell.angle_gamma   90.00
#
_symmetry.space_group_name_H-M   'P 1'
#
loop_
_entity.id
_entity.type
_entity.pdbx_description
1 polymer ?
#
loop_
_entity_poly.entity_id
_entity_poly.type
_entity_poly.pdbx_seq_one_letter_code
_entity_poly.pdbx_strand_id
1 'polypeptide(L)'
;MLLFHCHSSRQHQSRSALAFRYCRHLFHRAARTVLASVLLCAWLNGAWTVLVIVGIALILITPWTYRNYRVAHAFIPVALGGGDVLVGAYNDTVLTNVPNTGPGFWVSKELVRPPVDTLSHDDWHYTPQDDKADTAHALHWIATHLQDMPYLLAWHLIHMWSPYTFEPALPIIEHSQWLSSQIVFALMYLMSIPVFLLAAFGLIVTWKFHRRDLLAVYVVIALTIAQNMAFYANIRFRAPIEPMLVLLVGGVLWWLARLRSSKHWMQPVQPVRQ
;
A
#
# COMPACT_ATOMS: atom_id res chain seq x y z
N MET A 1 -42.24 -67.37 37.59
CA MET A 1 -41.88 -67.68 36.18
C MET A 1 -41.89 -66.35 35.45
N LEU A 2 -40.87 -66.05 34.63
CA LEU A 2 -40.53 -64.75 34.00
C LEU A 2 -39.60 -63.86 34.83
N LEU A 3 -38.29 -63.95 34.55
CA LEU A 3 -37.29 -62.89 34.81
C LEU A 3 -35.91 -63.33 34.29
N PHE A 4 -35.72 -63.56 32.99
CA PHE A 4 -34.36 -63.71 32.41
C PHE A 4 -34.43 -63.57 30.89
N HIS A 5 -34.08 -62.41 30.33
CA HIS A 5 -33.46 -62.22 28.98
C HIS A 5 -33.47 -60.73 28.58
N CYS A 6 -32.45 -59.95 29.01
CA CYS A 6 -32.14 -58.65 28.40
C CYS A 6 -30.72 -58.17 28.76
N HIS A 7 -29.67 -58.84 28.26
CA HIS A 7 -28.29 -58.40 28.51
C HIS A 7 -27.33 -58.40 27.31
N SER A 8 -27.78 -58.80 26.12
CA SER A 8 -26.91 -58.96 24.93
C SER A 8 -26.77 -57.70 24.04
N SER A 9 -27.67 -56.72 24.10
CA SER A 9 -27.67 -55.62 23.11
C SER A 9 -26.67 -54.47 23.38
N ARG A 10 -26.12 -54.34 24.60
CA ARG A 10 -25.21 -53.21 24.93
C ARG A 10 -23.79 -53.38 24.39
N GLN A 11 -23.34 -54.60 24.10
CA GLN A 11 -21.96 -54.84 23.64
C GLN A 11 -21.74 -54.47 22.16
N HIS A 12 -22.78 -54.54 21.32
CA HIS A 12 -22.67 -54.16 19.92
C HIS A 12 -22.63 -52.64 19.69
N GLN A 13 -23.21 -51.83 20.57
CA GLN A 13 -23.17 -50.36 20.45
C GLN A 13 -21.79 -49.74 20.75
N SER A 14 -20.93 -50.37 21.55
CA SER A 14 -19.61 -49.77 21.86
C SER A 14 -18.59 -49.94 20.71
N ARG A 15 -18.68 -51.03 19.94
CA ARG A 15 -17.75 -51.31 18.84
C ARG A 15 -17.97 -50.39 17.64
N SER A 16 -19.22 -50.07 17.30
CA SER A 16 -19.55 -49.13 16.22
C SER A 16 -19.13 -47.69 16.55
N ALA A 17 -19.25 -47.26 17.81
CA ALA A 17 -18.80 -45.94 18.25
C ALA A 17 -17.27 -45.77 18.16
N LEU A 18 -16.50 -46.82 18.48
CA LEU A 18 -15.03 -46.81 18.36
C LEU A 18 -14.56 -46.73 16.90
N ALA A 19 -15.17 -47.53 16.01
CA ALA A 19 -14.87 -47.50 14.58
C ALA A 19 -15.16 -46.12 13.98
N PHE A 20 -16.29 -45.49 14.35
CA PHE A 20 -16.65 -44.16 13.88
C PHE A 20 -15.66 -43.08 14.36
N ARG A 21 -15.22 -43.13 15.62
CA ARG A 21 -14.20 -42.21 16.15
C ARG A 21 -12.86 -42.36 15.43
N TYR A 22 -12.44 -43.60 15.14
CA TYR A 22 -11.19 -43.88 14.45
C TYR A 22 -11.22 -43.39 12.99
N CYS A 23 -12.29 -43.67 12.24
CA CYS A 23 -12.49 -43.17 10.88
C CYS A 23 -12.52 -41.64 10.83
N ARG A 24 -13.22 -40.99 11.77
CA ARG A 24 -13.24 -39.52 11.87
C ARG A 24 -11.85 -38.94 12.14
N HIS A 25 -11.06 -39.59 13.00
CA HIS A 25 -9.70 -39.14 13.30
C HIS A 25 -8.76 -39.30 12.09
N LEU A 26 -8.85 -40.41 11.37
CA LEU A 26 -8.10 -40.64 10.13
C LEU A 26 -8.48 -39.62 9.06
N PHE A 27 -9.78 -39.37 8.86
CA PHE A 27 -10.27 -38.39 7.90
C PHE A 27 -9.77 -36.97 8.22
N HIS A 28 -9.82 -36.54 9.49
CA HIS A 28 -9.28 -35.23 9.88
C HIS A 28 -7.75 -35.12 9.69
N ARG A 29 -6.99 -36.20 9.92
CA ARG A 29 -5.53 -36.20 9.64
C ARG A 29 -5.23 -36.13 8.15
N ALA A 30 -5.94 -36.91 7.33
CA ALA A 30 -5.82 -36.87 5.88
C ALA A 30 -6.21 -35.49 5.31
N ALA A 31 -7.33 -34.92 5.76
CA ALA A 31 -7.76 -33.59 5.33
C ALA A 31 -6.75 -32.49 5.69
N ARG A 32 -6.15 -32.54 6.89
CA ARG A 32 -5.11 -31.59 7.31
C ARG A 32 -3.83 -31.69 6.47
N THR A 33 -3.40 -32.91 6.15
CA THR A 33 -2.18 -33.13 5.34
C THR A 33 -2.37 -32.71 3.89
N VAL A 34 -3.53 -33.01 3.30
CA VAL A 34 -3.90 -32.52 1.95
C VAL A 34 -3.96 -30.99 1.92
N LEU A 35 -4.64 -30.36 2.89
CA LEU A 35 -4.71 -28.90 2.97
C LEU A 35 -3.33 -28.26 3.14
N ALA A 36 -2.47 -28.82 4.00
CA ALA A 36 -1.10 -28.35 4.18
C ALA A 36 -0.28 -28.46 2.89
N SER A 37 -0.43 -29.56 2.13
CA SER A 37 0.26 -29.77 0.87
C SER A 37 -0.21 -28.78 -0.21
N VAL A 38 -1.53 -28.54 -0.31
CA VAL A 38 -2.10 -27.55 -1.24
C VAL A 38 -1.60 -26.14 -0.90
N LEU A 39 -1.60 -25.76 0.37
CA LEU A 39 -1.07 -24.47 0.81
C LEU A 39 0.43 -24.35 0.48
N LEU A 40 1.23 -25.37 0.78
CA LEU A 40 2.66 -25.38 0.48
C LEU A 40 2.93 -25.21 -1.03
N CYS A 41 2.21 -25.95 -1.89
CA CYS A 41 2.33 -25.80 -3.33
C CYS A 41 1.95 -24.40 -3.82
N ALA A 42 0.87 -23.81 -3.28
CA ALA A 42 0.47 -22.44 -3.61
C ALA A 42 1.55 -21.42 -3.20
N TRP A 43 2.15 -21.60 -2.01
CA TRP A 43 3.25 -20.77 -1.52
C TRP A 43 4.51 -20.92 -2.39
N LEU A 44 4.88 -22.13 -2.78
CA LEU A 44 6.03 -22.38 -3.66
C LEU A 44 5.84 -21.73 -5.05
N ASN A 45 4.64 -21.85 -5.62
CA ASN A 45 4.31 -21.18 -6.89
C ASN A 45 4.35 -19.65 -6.76
N GLY A 46 3.84 -19.10 -5.65
CA GLY A 46 3.93 -17.68 -5.35
C GLY A 46 5.39 -17.22 -5.22
N ALA A 47 6.21 -17.95 -4.46
CA ALA A 47 7.62 -17.67 -4.30
C ALA A 47 8.37 -17.73 -5.64
N TRP A 48 8.09 -18.73 -6.48
CA TRP A 48 8.68 -18.84 -7.81
C TRP A 48 8.28 -17.69 -8.72
N THR A 49 7.00 -17.29 -8.69
CA THR A 49 6.52 -16.12 -9.44
C THR A 49 7.24 -14.85 -9.00
N VAL A 50 7.41 -14.64 -7.69
CA VAL A 50 8.18 -13.50 -7.15
C VAL A 50 9.64 -13.56 -7.61
N LEU A 51 10.29 -14.73 -7.54
CA LEU A 51 11.67 -14.90 -7.99
C LEU A 51 11.84 -14.63 -9.49
N VAL A 52 10.90 -15.07 -10.32
CA VAL A 52 10.90 -14.78 -11.76
C VAL A 52 10.74 -13.28 -12.01
N ILE A 53 9.79 -12.62 -11.33
CA ILE A 53 9.59 -11.17 -11.44
C ILE A 53 10.85 -10.40 -11.01
N VAL A 54 11.44 -10.77 -9.87
CA VAL A 54 12.68 -10.17 -9.37
C VAL A 54 13.83 -10.42 -10.34
N GLY A 55 13.97 -11.63 -10.87
CA GLY A 55 14.99 -11.97 -11.86
C GLY A 55 14.87 -11.14 -13.14
N ILE A 56 13.64 -11.00 -13.66
CA ILE A 56 13.36 -10.14 -14.82
C ILE A 56 13.70 -8.67 -14.49
N ALA A 57 13.27 -8.16 -13.33
CA ALA A 57 13.56 -6.79 -12.92
C ALA A 57 15.08 -6.54 -12.82
N LEU A 58 15.84 -7.47 -12.23
CA LEU A 58 17.29 -7.39 -12.16
C LEU A 58 17.94 -7.39 -13.55
N ILE A 59 17.50 -8.26 -14.46
CA ILE A 59 18.00 -8.29 -15.85
C ILE A 59 17.73 -6.95 -16.54
N LEU A 60 16.55 -6.36 -16.36
CA LEU A 60 16.19 -5.08 -16.96
C LEU A 60 16.99 -3.90 -16.38
N ILE A 61 17.29 -3.93 -15.08
CA ILE A 61 18.02 -2.86 -14.39
C ILE A 61 19.54 -2.97 -14.63
N THR A 62 20.06 -4.17 -14.86
CA THR A 62 21.52 -4.43 -14.96
C THR A 62 22.24 -3.54 -16.00
N PRO A 63 21.76 -3.35 -17.24
CA PRO A 63 22.43 -2.47 -18.21
C PRO A 63 22.57 -1.03 -17.72
N TRP A 64 21.53 -0.53 -17.03
CA TRP A 64 21.52 0.83 -16.48
C TRP A 64 22.47 0.94 -15.28
N THR A 65 22.45 -0.04 -14.37
CA THR A 65 23.40 -0.12 -13.26
C THR A 65 24.84 -0.18 -13.75
N TYR A 66 25.12 -0.96 -14.80
CA TYR A 66 26.45 -1.04 -15.41
C TYR A 66 26.88 0.29 -16.00
N ARG A 67 25.99 1.01 -16.72
CA ARG A 67 26.25 2.37 -17.20
C ARG A 67 26.60 3.31 -16.04
N ASN A 68 25.80 3.31 -14.97
CA ASN A 68 26.03 4.18 -13.82
C ASN A 68 27.38 3.87 -13.16
N TYR A 69 27.73 2.59 -13.01
CA TYR A 69 29.04 2.19 -12.48
C TYR A 69 30.19 2.68 -13.35
N ARG A 70 30.07 2.62 -14.68
CA ARG A 70 31.11 3.08 -15.60
C ARG A 70 31.32 4.60 -15.57
N VAL A 71 30.28 5.38 -15.28
CA VAL A 71 30.33 6.84 -15.24
C VAL A 71 30.74 7.36 -13.86
N ALA A 72 30.13 6.83 -12.80
CA ALA A 72 30.29 7.34 -11.44
C ALA A 72 31.30 6.54 -10.60
N HIS A 73 31.80 5.41 -11.11
CA HIS A 73 32.68 4.47 -10.38
C HIS A 73 32.09 4.00 -9.05
N ALA A 74 30.76 3.96 -8.95
CA ALA A 74 30.01 3.57 -7.75
C ALA A 74 28.82 2.65 -8.14
N PHE A 75 28.44 1.74 -7.23
CA PHE A 75 27.30 0.85 -7.47
C PHE A 75 25.99 1.60 -7.26
N ILE A 76 25.36 2.03 -8.36
CA ILE A 76 24.11 2.81 -8.37
C ILE A 76 23.08 2.04 -9.20
N PRO A 77 22.17 1.28 -8.56
CA PRO A 77 21.23 0.41 -9.26
C PRO A 77 20.34 1.15 -10.25
N VAL A 78 19.73 2.26 -9.81
CA VAL A 78 18.73 3.01 -10.57
C VAL A 78 19.14 4.47 -10.73
N ALA A 79 19.23 5.23 -9.64
CA ALA A 79 19.52 6.66 -9.69
C ALA A 79 20.25 7.14 -8.42
N LEU A 80 20.87 8.32 -8.53
CA LEU A 80 21.31 9.15 -7.40
C LEU A 80 20.23 10.21 -7.09
N GLY A 81 20.39 10.94 -6.00
CA GLY A 81 19.47 12.01 -5.57
C GLY A 81 18.61 11.61 -4.37
N GLY A 82 18.82 10.42 -3.80
CA GLY A 82 18.16 10.01 -2.56
C GLY A 82 18.56 10.92 -1.39
N GLY A 83 19.81 11.35 -1.35
CA GLY A 83 20.29 12.32 -0.38
C GLY A 83 19.61 13.67 -0.51
N ASP A 84 19.53 14.22 -1.72
CA ASP A 84 18.89 15.51 -1.98
C ASP A 84 17.39 15.49 -1.65
N VAL A 85 16.71 14.39 -1.98
CA VAL A 85 15.31 14.14 -1.57
C VAL A 85 15.17 14.16 -0.04
N LEU A 86 16.06 13.48 0.68
CA LEU A 86 16.04 13.44 2.14
C LEU A 86 16.31 14.81 2.76
N VAL A 87 17.33 15.53 2.28
CA VAL A 87 17.67 16.87 2.79
C VAL A 87 16.53 17.85 2.56
N GLY A 88 15.92 17.83 1.38
CA GLY A 88 14.78 18.70 1.08
C GLY A 88 13.51 18.35 1.87
N ALA A 89 13.41 17.15 2.44
CA ALA A 89 12.28 16.74 3.30
C ALA A 89 12.54 16.91 4.81
N TYR A 90 13.80 16.86 5.24
CA TYR A 90 14.19 16.86 6.66
C TYR A 90 15.12 18.03 6.99
N ASN A 91 14.52 19.20 7.23
CA ASN A 91 15.22 20.44 7.60
C ASN A 91 14.27 21.45 8.28
N ASP A 92 14.81 22.54 8.82
CA ASP A 92 14.05 23.52 9.62
C ASP A 92 13.00 24.27 8.80
N THR A 93 13.25 24.50 7.51
CA THR A 93 12.31 25.17 6.60
C THR A 93 11.05 24.34 6.43
N VAL A 94 11.19 23.02 6.24
CA VAL A 94 10.06 22.10 6.10
C VAL A 94 9.27 21.99 7.40
N LEU A 95 9.96 22.01 8.54
CA LEU A 95 9.33 21.93 9.86
C LEU A 95 8.49 23.15 10.18
N THR A 96 9.03 24.35 9.96
CA THR A 96 8.46 25.58 10.50
C THR A 96 7.56 26.31 9.52
N ASN A 97 8.00 26.54 8.28
CA ASN A 97 7.19 27.17 7.24
C ASN A 97 7.87 27.12 5.87
N VAL A 98 7.36 26.31 4.95
CA VAL A 98 7.73 26.41 3.53
C VAL A 98 7.02 27.60 2.91
N PRO A 99 7.73 28.51 2.21
CA PRO A 99 7.09 29.61 1.50
C PRO A 99 5.95 29.13 0.58
N ASN A 100 4.77 29.73 0.73
CA ASN A 100 3.55 29.48 -0.06
C ASN A 100 2.81 28.15 0.17
N THR A 101 3.45 27.12 0.73
CA THR A 101 2.81 25.79 0.90
C THR A 101 2.60 25.38 2.35
N GLY A 102 3.35 25.98 3.30
CA GLY A 102 3.31 25.60 4.70
C GLY A 102 4.15 24.34 5.01
N PRO A 103 4.11 23.83 6.25
CA PRO A 103 5.01 22.78 6.72
C PRO A 103 4.80 21.43 6.03
N GLY A 104 5.85 20.60 6.03
CA GLY A 104 5.83 19.20 5.57
C GLY A 104 5.85 18.98 4.06
N PHE A 105 6.05 20.03 3.26
CA PHE A 105 6.35 19.91 1.83
C PHE A 105 7.86 19.83 1.61
N TRP A 106 8.29 19.04 0.64
CA TRP A 106 9.67 19.07 0.18
C TRP A 106 10.03 20.44 -0.37
N VAL A 107 11.24 20.90 -0.06
CA VAL A 107 11.80 22.15 -0.56
C VAL A 107 13.05 21.89 -1.37
N SER A 108 13.27 22.74 -2.37
CA SER A 108 14.52 22.73 -3.13
C SER A 108 15.70 23.12 -2.23
N LYS A 109 16.88 22.68 -2.63
CA LYS A 109 18.10 22.77 -1.83
C LYS A 109 18.46 24.20 -1.41
N GLU A 110 18.15 25.18 -2.25
CA GLU A 110 18.43 26.61 -2.00
C GLU A 110 17.62 27.16 -0.81
N LEU A 111 16.49 26.52 -0.50
CA LEU A 111 15.60 26.87 0.61
C LEU A 111 15.88 26.07 1.88
N VAL A 112 16.74 25.06 1.83
CA VAL A 112 17.11 24.24 2.99
C VAL A 112 17.84 25.10 4.02
N ARG A 113 17.41 25.02 5.28
CA ARG A 113 18.06 25.70 6.41
C ARG A 113 18.37 24.68 7.52
N PRO A 114 19.60 24.67 8.06
CA PRO A 114 20.77 25.44 7.61
C PRO A 114 21.20 25.08 6.16
N PRO A 115 21.85 26.00 5.41
CA PRO A 115 22.29 25.72 4.04
C PRO A 115 23.24 24.52 3.98
N VAL A 116 23.08 23.69 2.95
CA VAL A 116 23.96 22.53 2.68
C VAL A 116 24.88 22.87 1.52
N ASP A 117 26.19 22.69 1.70
CA ASP A 117 27.23 23.02 0.71
C ASP A 117 27.49 21.84 -0.24
N THR A 118 26.46 21.43 -0.96
CA THR A 118 26.48 20.35 -1.96
C THR A 118 25.63 20.77 -3.16
N LEU A 119 25.91 20.19 -4.32
CA LEU A 119 25.16 20.47 -5.55
C LEU A 119 23.74 19.92 -5.50
N SER A 120 22.81 20.46 -6.29
CA SER A 120 21.47 19.87 -6.47
C SER A 120 21.57 18.60 -7.31
N HIS A 121 20.65 17.64 -7.14
CA HIS A 121 20.67 16.42 -7.96
C HIS A 121 20.38 16.67 -9.45
N ASP A 122 19.81 17.84 -9.78
CA ASP A 122 19.61 18.30 -11.15
C ASP A 122 20.90 18.86 -11.79
N ASP A 123 21.93 19.14 -10.99
CA ASP A 123 23.22 19.58 -11.50
C ASP A 123 23.98 18.41 -12.13
N TRP A 124 24.48 18.62 -13.35
CA TRP A 124 25.29 17.64 -14.10
C TRP A 124 26.58 17.20 -13.40
N HIS A 125 27.01 17.94 -12.38
CA HIS A 125 28.17 17.65 -11.55
C HIS A 125 27.84 16.93 -10.24
N TYR A 126 26.57 16.62 -9.97
CA TYR A 126 26.18 15.89 -8.76
C TYR A 126 26.84 14.51 -8.70
N THR A 127 27.53 14.24 -7.59
CA THR A 127 28.33 13.03 -7.40
C THR A 127 27.75 12.10 -6.33
N PRO A 128 28.19 10.82 -6.28
CA PRO A 128 27.87 9.93 -5.16
C PRO A 128 28.33 10.47 -3.78
N GLN A 129 29.37 11.32 -3.77
CA GLN A 129 29.86 11.95 -2.55
C GLN A 129 28.88 13.03 -2.07
N ASP A 130 28.31 13.81 -2.97
CA ASP A 130 27.25 14.79 -2.67
C ASP A 130 26.02 14.07 -2.09
N ASP A 131 25.55 12.99 -2.72
CA ASP A 131 24.40 12.19 -2.25
C ASP A 131 24.62 11.61 -0.86
N LYS A 132 25.85 11.15 -0.57
CA LYS A 132 26.22 10.67 0.75
C LYS A 132 26.27 11.80 1.80
N ALA A 133 26.81 12.96 1.43
CA ALA A 133 26.88 14.12 2.30
C ALA A 133 25.47 14.65 2.63
N ASP A 134 24.60 14.73 1.63
CA ASP A 134 23.20 15.08 1.79
C ASP A 134 22.48 14.09 2.71
N THR A 135 22.61 12.78 2.43
CA THR A 135 22.03 11.73 3.29
C THR A 135 22.49 11.87 4.73
N ALA A 136 23.79 12.09 4.96
CA ALA A 136 24.33 12.28 6.30
C ALA A 136 23.77 13.53 6.99
N HIS A 137 23.58 14.62 6.27
CA HIS A 137 22.98 15.85 6.77
C HIS A 137 21.52 15.63 7.21
N ALA A 138 20.71 15.00 6.35
CA ALA A 138 19.31 14.70 6.67
C ALA A 138 19.18 13.75 7.88
N LEU A 139 20.00 12.69 7.93
CA LEU A 139 20.02 11.76 9.06
C LEU A 139 20.47 12.45 10.36
N HIS A 140 21.43 13.38 10.29
CA HIS A 140 21.84 14.18 11.43
C HIS A 140 20.69 15.07 11.93
N TRP A 141 19.95 15.71 11.01
CA TRP A 141 18.79 16.52 11.35
C TRP A 141 17.72 15.67 12.05
N ILE A 142 17.37 14.50 11.49
CA ILE A 142 16.41 13.57 12.11
C ILE A 142 16.84 13.17 13.52
N ALA A 143 18.13 12.83 13.69
CA ALA A 143 18.68 12.40 14.98
C ALA A 143 18.66 13.51 16.05
N THR A 144 18.78 14.78 15.64
CA THR A 144 18.77 15.94 16.54
C THR A 144 17.38 16.53 16.77
N HIS A 145 16.38 16.18 15.93
CA HIS A 145 15.00 16.69 15.98
C HIS A 145 13.94 15.59 16.22
N LEU A 146 14.30 14.54 16.97
CA LEU A 146 13.38 13.40 17.22
C LEU A 146 12.03 13.80 17.83
N GLN A 147 12.01 14.88 18.62
CA GLN A 147 10.79 15.43 19.24
C GLN A 147 9.83 16.07 18.22
N ASP A 148 10.35 16.56 17.09
CA ASP A 148 9.58 17.22 16.04
C ASP A 148 9.10 16.22 14.97
N MET A 149 9.71 15.03 14.92
CA MET A 149 9.39 13.99 13.93
C MET A 149 7.91 13.58 13.91
N PRO A 150 7.20 13.36 15.04
CA PRO A 150 5.78 13.04 14.98
C PRO A 150 4.93 14.13 14.30
N TYR A 151 5.28 15.39 14.50
CA TYR A 151 4.62 16.52 13.86
C TYR A 151 4.89 16.56 12.35
N LEU A 152 6.16 16.40 11.95
CA LEU A 152 6.54 16.37 10.54
C LEU A 152 5.92 15.18 9.78
N LEU A 153 5.97 13.98 10.37
CA LEU A 153 5.37 12.78 9.79
C LEU A 153 3.84 12.89 9.70
N ALA A 154 3.19 13.60 10.63
CA ALA A 154 1.76 13.88 10.54
C ALA A 154 1.45 14.78 9.33
N TRP A 155 2.29 15.77 9.04
CA TRP A 155 2.14 16.58 7.83
C TRP A 155 2.35 15.77 6.55
N HIS A 156 3.37 14.91 6.49
CA HIS A 156 3.55 14.00 5.35
C HIS A 156 2.30 13.12 5.15
N LEU A 157 1.73 12.60 6.24
CA LEU A 157 0.50 11.80 6.17
C LEU A 157 -0.69 12.62 5.68
N ILE A 158 -0.88 13.85 6.16
CA ILE A 158 -1.98 14.72 5.73
C ILE A 158 -1.86 15.06 4.24
N HIS A 159 -0.67 15.50 3.82
CA HIS A 159 -0.41 15.91 2.44
C HIS A 159 -0.53 14.77 1.43
N MET A 160 -0.31 13.53 1.87
CA MET A 160 -0.56 12.34 1.02
C MET A 160 -2.02 12.28 0.53
N TRP A 161 -2.96 12.74 1.36
CA TRP A 161 -4.40 12.74 1.03
C TRP A 161 -4.87 14.08 0.45
N SER A 162 -3.98 15.05 0.25
CA SER A 162 -4.30 16.28 -0.46
C SER A 162 -4.53 15.96 -1.95
N PRO A 163 -5.69 16.33 -2.55
CA PRO A 163 -5.95 16.07 -3.98
C PRO A 163 -4.83 16.54 -4.90
N TYR A 164 -4.20 17.65 -4.52
CA TYR A 164 -3.08 18.27 -5.21
C TYR A 164 -1.96 18.60 -4.21
N THR A 165 -0.72 18.32 -4.61
CA THR A 165 0.49 18.81 -3.95
C THR A 165 1.23 19.71 -4.93
N PHE A 166 1.72 20.86 -4.47
CA PHE A 166 2.47 21.78 -5.30
C PHE A 166 3.72 21.10 -5.88
N GLU A 167 3.90 21.22 -7.19
CA GLU A 167 5.09 20.74 -7.89
C GLU A 167 5.46 21.80 -8.95
N PRO A 168 6.72 22.25 -8.98
CA PRO A 168 7.18 23.14 -10.05
C PRO A 168 7.08 22.45 -11.41
N ALA A 169 6.96 23.25 -12.47
CA ALA A 169 6.82 22.77 -13.85
C ALA A 169 5.54 21.99 -14.22
N LEU A 170 4.54 21.91 -13.33
CA LEU A 170 3.22 21.45 -13.76
C LEU A 170 2.51 22.54 -14.59
N PRO A 171 1.82 22.18 -15.70
CA PRO A 171 1.08 23.14 -16.52
C PRO A 171 0.04 23.97 -15.75
N ILE A 172 -0.51 23.41 -14.67
CA ILE A 172 -1.45 24.11 -13.78
C ILE A 172 -0.80 25.26 -12.99
N ILE A 173 0.52 25.21 -12.80
CA ILE A 173 1.31 26.29 -12.19
C ILE A 173 1.84 27.24 -13.27
N GLU A 174 2.53 26.72 -14.29
CA GLU A 174 3.15 27.55 -15.34
C GLU A 174 2.15 28.28 -16.23
N HIS A 175 0.96 27.69 -16.41
CA HIS A 175 -0.09 28.20 -17.29
C HIS A 175 -1.43 28.27 -16.56
N SER A 176 -1.42 28.76 -15.31
CA SER A 176 -2.62 28.89 -14.45
C SER A 176 -3.73 29.75 -15.07
N GLN A 177 -3.38 30.66 -15.98
CA GLN A 177 -4.32 31.51 -16.72
C GLN A 177 -5.07 30.76 -17.84
N TRP A 178 -4.63 29.59 -18.26
CA TRP A 178 -5.32 28.82 -19.32
C TRP A 178 -6.54 28.10 -18.76
N LEU A 179 -7.64 28.14 -19.52
CA LEU A 179 -8.89 27.47 -19.15
C LEU A 179 -8.70 25.97 -18.93
N SER A 180 -7.87 25.31 -19.74
CA SER A 180 -7.57 23.88 -19.59
C SER A 180 -6.92 23.57 -18.24
N SER A 181 -5.95 24.38 -17.81
CA SER A 181 -5.29 24.25 -16.49
C SER A 181 -6.27 24.42 -15.34
N GLN A 182 -7.17 25.40 -15.43
CA GLN A 182 -8.21 25.63 -14.41
C GLN A 182 -9.21 24.46 -14.34
N ILE A 183 -9.61 23.91 -15.49
CA ILE A 183 -10.48 22.73 -15.56
C ILE A 183 -9.79 21.52 -14.93
N VAL A 184 -8.54 21.24 -15.30
CA VAL A 184 -7.78 20.11 -14.73
C VAL A 184 -7.65 20.28 -13.21
N PHE A 185 -7.28 21.46 -12.74
CA PHE A 185 -7.17 21.75 -11.31
C PHE A 185 -8.51 21.52 -10.58
N ALA A 186 -9.62 22.03 -11.12
CA ALA A 186 -10.95 21.80 -10.56
C ALA A 186 -11.32 20.31 -10.54
N LEU A 187 -11.04 19.57 -11.61
CA LEU A 187 -11.29 18.12 -11.70
C LEU A 187 -10.46 17.33 -10.69
N MET A 188 -9.21 17.71 -10.43
CA MET A 188 -8.37 17.05 -9.43
C MET A 188 -9.04 17.08 -8.04
N TYR A 189 -9.57 18.22 -7.62
CA TYR A 189 -10.28 18.31 -6.34
C TYR A 189 -11.65 17.62 -6.38
N LEU A 190 -12.43 17.88 -7.44
CA LEU A 190 -13.79 17.37 -7.55
C LEU A 190 -13.85 15.84 -7.62
N MET A 191 -12.88 15.21 -8.28
CA MET A 191 -12.84 13.75 -8.43
C MET A 191 -12.14 13.05 -7.26
N SER A 192 -11.05 13.61 -6.73
CA SER A 192 -10.25 12.92 -5.70
C SER A 192 -10.98 12.81 -4.37
N ILE A 193 -11.68 13.86 -3.93
CA ILE A 193 -12.36 13.85 -2.62
C ILE A 193 -13.43 12.74 -2.54
N PRO A 194 -14.37 12.61 -3.49
CA PRO A 194 -15.32 11.50 -3.49
C PRO A 194 -14.63 10.13 -3.56
N VAL A 195 -13.57 9.99 -4.36
CA VAL A 195 -12.83 8.73 -4.48
C VAL A 195 -12.19 8.35 -3.15
N PHE A 196 -11.57 9.29 -2.42
CA PHE A 196 -10.97 9.02 -1.12
C PHE A 196 -12.01 8.61 -0.09
N LEU A 197 -13.14 9.31 -0.02
CA LEU A 197 -14.23 8.97 0.91
C LEU A 197 -14.82 7.59 0.62
N LEU A 198 -15.09 7.29 -0.66
CA LEU A 198 -15.61 5.98 -1.07
C LEU A 198 -14.56 4.87 -0.89
N ALA A 199 -13.29 5.14 -1.15
CA ALA A 199 -12.21 4.17 -0.95
C ALA A 199 -12.00 3.87 0.54
N ALA A 200 -12.08 4.88 1.42
CA ALA A 200 -12.02 4.68 2.87
C ALA A 200 -13.19 3.81 3.37
N PHE A 201 -14.41 4.06 2.87
CA PHE A 201 -15.55 3.19 3.16
C PHE A 201 -15.36 1.79 2.58
N GLY A 202 -14.79 1.69 1.38
CA GLY A 202 -14.43 0.43 0.72
C GLY A 202 -13.43 -0.38 1.47
N LEU A 203 -12.43 0.27 2.08
CA LEU A 203 -11.48 -0.37 2.97
C LEU A 203 -12.21 -1.05 4.13
N ILE A 204 -13.14 -0.37 4.80
CA ILE A 204 -13.91 -0.93 5.92
C ILE A 204 -14.76 -2.13 5.48
N VAL A 205 -15.51 -1.98 4.38
CA VAL A 205 -16.41 -3.04 3.85
C VAL A 205 -15.58 -4.25 3.41
N THR A 206 -14.57 -4.03 2.58
CA THR A 206 -13.76 -5.11 2.03
C THR A 206 -12.88 -5.77 3.09
N TRP A 207 -12.41 -5.04 4.11
CA TRP A 207 -11.71 -5.64 5.24
C TRP A 207 -12.59 -6.62 6.03
N LYS A 208 -13.86 -6.28 6.22
CA LYS A 208 -14.80 -7.14 6.95
C LYS A 208 -15.11 -8.44 6.19
N PHE A 209 -15.24 -8.38 4.87
CA PHE A 209 -15.75 -9.50 4.07
C PHE A 209 -14.69 -10.21 3.21
N HIS A 210 -13.63 -9.52 2.82
CA HIS A 210 -12.65 -9.95 1.79
C HIS A 210 -11.18 -9.74 2.21
N ARG A 211 -10.88 -9.62 3.51
CA ARG A 211 -9.51 -9.32 3.98
C ARG A 211 -8.40 -10.24 3.46
N ARG A 212 -8.73 -11.51 3.22
CA ARG A 212 -7.76 -12.52 2.75
C ARG A 212 -7.47 -12.36 1.25
N ASP A 213 -8.50 -12.06 0.47
CA ASP A 213 -8.43 -11.96 -0.98
C ASP A 213 -7.71 -10.67 -1.42
N LEU A 214 -7.85 -9.61 -0.62
CA LEU A 214 -7.28 -8.28 -0.90
C LEU A 214 -6.03 -7.95 -0.07
N LEU A 215 -5.41 -8.94 0.58
CA LEU A 215 -4.24 -8.70 1.43
C LEU A 215 -3.12 -7.98 0.68
N ALA A 216 -2.82 -8.40 -0.55
CA ALA A 216 -1.78 -7.77 -1.38
C ALA A 216 -2.09 -6.29 -1.66
N VAL A 217 -3.38 -5.96 -1.91
CA VAL A 217 -3.83 -4.58 -2.13
C VAL A 217 -3.58 -3.73 -0.88
N TYR A 218 -3.94 -4.24 0.30
CA TYR A 218 -3.71 -3.50 1.55
C TYR A 218 -2.23 -3.33 1.88
N VAL A 219 -1.41 -4.34 1.60
CA VAL A 219 0.04 -4.26 1.80
C VAL A 219 0.64 -3.18 0.90
N VAL A 220 0.27 -3.13 -0.39
CA VAL A 220 0.76 -2.08 -1.30
C VAL A 220 0.30 -0.68 -0.85
N ILE A 221 -0.95 -0.54 -0.41
CA ILE A 221 -1.44 0.72 0.17
C ILE A 221 -0.61 1.11 1.40
N ALA A 222 -0.42 0.20 2.35
CA ALA A 222 0.33 0.45 3.57
C ALA A 222 1.80 0.79 3.30
N LEU A 223 2.47 0.07 2.39
CA LEU A 223 3.85 0.35 1.99
C LEU A 223 3.99 1.71 1.32
N THR A 224 3.02 2.10 0.50
CA THR A 224 3.03 3.42 -0.14
C THR A 224 2.79 4.54 0.87
N ILE A 225 1.90 4.34 1.85
CA ILE A 225 1.73 5.28 2.97
C ILE A 225 3.04 5.42 3.74
N ALA A 226 3.68 4.30 4.10
CA ALA A 226 4.95 4.31 4.81
C ALA A 226 6.05 5.02 4.02
N GLN A 227 6.13 4.80 2.70
CA GLN A 227 7.07 5.50 1.82
C GLN A 227 6.81 7.02 1.81
N ASN A 228 5.56 7.46 1.63
CA ASN A 228 5.23 8.90 1.64
C ASN A 228 5.53 9.54 2.99
N MET A 229 5.32 8.82 4.09
CA MET A 229 5.70 9.30 5.42
C MET A 229 7.23 9.42 5.59
N ALA A 230 7.99 8.44 5.08
CA ALA A 230 9.44 8.37 5.24
C ALA A 230 10.24 9.30 4.32
N PHE A 231 9.65 9.79 3.24
CA PHE A 231 10.28 10.78 2.37
C PHE A 231 9.54 12.10 2.52
N TYR A 232 8.49 12.29 1.73
CA TYR A 232 7.52 13.36 1.84
C TYR A 232 6.31 12.95 1.01
N ALA A 233 5.19 13.64 1.18
CA ALA A 233 4.02 13.37 0.36
C ALA A 233 4.03 14.18 -0.93
N ASN A 234 3.90 13.46 -2.04
CA ASN A 234 3.73 14.05 -3.37
C ASN A 234 2.80 13.15 -4.19
N ILE A 235 2.03 13.75 -5.10
CA ILE A 235 1.19 13.03 -6.06
C ILE A 235 1.95 11.91 -6.81
N ARG A 236 3.24 12.09 -7.10
CA ARG A 236 4.09 11.09 -7.78
C ARG A 236 4.29 9.83 -6.95
N PHE A 237 4.45 9.98 -5.63
CA PHE A 237 4.59 8.84 -4.71
C PHE A 237 3.25 8.21 -4.33
N ARG A 238 2.13 8.90 -4.57
CA ARG A 238 0.79 8.33 -4.40
C ARG A 238 0.31 7.54 -5.62
N ALA A 239 0.81 7.85 -6.81
CA ALA A 239 0.38 7.23 -8.07
C ALA A 239 0.23 5.68 -8.01
N PRO A 240 1.12 4.91 -7.34
CA PRO A 240 0.97 3.45 -7.26
C PRO A 240 -0.32 2.96 -6.58
N ILE A 241 -0.92 3.73 -5.67
CA ILE A 241 -2.13 3.31 -4.95
C ILE A 241 -3.42 3.82 -5.58
N GLU A 242 -3.38 4.75 -6.52
CA GLU A 242 -4.60 5.31 -7.12
C GLU A 242 -5.50 4.23 -7.76
N PRO A 243 -4.96 3.26 -8.54
CA PRO A 243 -5.77 2.14 -9.06
C PRO A 243 -6.35 1.27 -7.94
N MET A 244 -5.63 1.13 -6.83
CA MET A 244 -6.07 0.35 -5.69
C MET A 244 -7.21 1.03 -4.93
N LEU A 245 -7.18 2.35 -4.81
CA LEU A 245 -8.30 3.13 -4.26
C LEU A 245 -9.55 2.95 -5.12
N VAL A 246 -9.42 3.00 -6.46
CA VAL A 246 -10.53 2.73 -7.39
C VAL A 246 -11.09 1.31 -7.21
N LEU A 247 -10.23 0.31 -6.99
CA LEU A 247 -10.67 -1.05 -6.69
C LEU A 247 -11.48 -1.14 -5.39
N LEU A 248 -11.09 -0.40 -4.34
CA LEU A 248 -11.86 -0.31 -3.09
C LEU A 248 -13.21 0.38 -3.30
N VAL A 249 -13.27 1.44 -4.12
CA VAL A 249 -14.52 2.08 -4.52
C VAL A 249 -15.45 1.07 -5.22
N GLY A 250 -14.92 0.28 -6.15
CA GLY A 250 -15.67 -0.79 -6.81
C GLY A 250 -16.25 -1.81 -5.81
N GLY A 251 -15.48 -2.17 -4.79
CA GLY A 251 -15.93 -3.03 -3.69
C GLY A 251 -17.15 -2.49 -2.93
N VAL A 252 -17.18 -1.17 -2.64
CA VAL A 252 -18.36 -0.51 -2.04
C VAL A 252 -19.56 -0.59 -2.95
N LEU A 253 -19.40 -0.20 -4.21
CA LEU A 253 -20.50 -0.12 -5.16
C LEU A 253 -21.14 -1.50 -5.37
N TRP A 254 -20.32 -2.55 -5.47
CA TRP A 254 -20.79 -3.93 -5.53
C TRP A 254 -21.57 -4.34 -4.27
N TRP A 255 -21.05 -4.01 -3.09
CA TRP A 255 -21.72 -4.32 -1.83
C TRP A 255 -23.09 -3.61 -1.71
N LEU A 256 -23.16 -2.32 -2.06
CA LEU A 256 -24.41 -1.55 -2.07
C LEU A 256 -25.43 -2.13 -3.06
N ALA A 257 -25.00 -2.52 -4.27
CA ALA A 257 -25.86 -3.15 -5.25
C ALA A 257 -26.47 -4.46 -4.72
N ARG A 258 -25.67 -5.26 -4.01
CA ARG A 258 -26.12 -6.53 -3.43
C ARG A 258 -27.15 -6.36 -2.32
N LEU A 259 -26.99 -5.33 -1.47
CA LEU A 259 -27.99 -5.01 -0.43
C LEU A 259 -29.36 -4.65 -1.02
N ARG A 260 -29.37 -4.01 -2.20
CA ARG A 260 -30.61 -3.69 -2.92
C ARG A 260 -31.27 -4.96 -3.45
N SER A 261 -30.50 -5.87 -4.03
CA SER A 261 -31.02 -7.14 -4.57
C SER A 261 -31.63 -8.03 -3.48
N SER A 262 -31.03 -8.12 -2.29
CA SER A 262 -31.57 -8.96 -1.21
C SER A 262 -32.95 -8.54 -0.70
N LYS A 263 -33.33 -7.27 -0.86
CA LYS A 263 -34.68 -6.80 -0.48
C LYS A 263 -35.76 -7.22 -1.45
N HIS A 264 -35.42 -7.44 -2.73
CA HIS A 264 -36.41 -7.82 -3.75
C HIS A 264 -36.84 -9.29 -3.64
N TRP A 265 -35.96 -10.16 -3.12
CA TRP A 265 -36.25 -11.58 -2.88
C TRP A 265 -37.08 -11.87 -1.62
N MET A 266 -37.30 -10.88 -0.76
CA MET A 266 -38.17 -11.00 0.42
C MET A 266 -39.61 -10.56 0.14
N GLN A 267 -40.03 -10.47 -1.13
CA GLN A 267 -41.47 -10.43 -1.40
C GLN A 267 -42.05 -11.81 -1.12
N PRO A 268 -43.04 -11.92 -0.21
CA PRO A 268 -43.69 -13.19 0.06
C PRO A 268 -44.29 -13.70 -1.25
N VAL A 269 -43.95 -14.94 -1.62
CA VAL A 269 -44.58 -15.64 -2.73
C VAL A 269 -46.09 -15.61 -2.45
N GLN A 270 -46.83 -14.82 -3.22
CA GLN A 270 -48.28 -14.78 -3.12
C GLN A 270 -48.79 -16.21 -3.39
N PRO A 271 -49.61 -16.80 -2.50
CA PRO A 271 -50.16 -18.12 -2.74
C PRO A 271 -50.95 -18.08 -4.04
N VAL A 272 -50.65 -19.00 -4.96
CA VAL A 272 -51.40 -19.19 -6.19
C VAL A 272 -52.84 -19.50 -5.77
N ARG A 273 -53.78 -18.59 -6.06
CA ARG A 273 -55.21 -18.87 -5.89
C ARG A 273 -55.59 -19.93 -6.91
N GLN A 274 -55.95 -21.10 -6.41
CA GLN A 274 -56.60 -22.16 -7.18
C GLN A 274 -58.10 -21.88 -7.28
#